data_AF-A0A2N2YUX8-F1
#
_entry.id   AF-A0A2N2YUX8-F1
#
_cell.length_a   1.000
_cell.length_b   1.000
_cell.length_c   1.000
_cell.angle_alpha   90.00
_cell.angle_beta   90.00
_cell.angle_gamma   90.00
#
_symmetry.space_group_name_H-M   'P 1'
#
loop_
_entity.id
_entity.type
_entity.pdbx_description
1 polymer ?
#
loop_
_entity_poly.entity_id
_entity_poly.type
_entity_poly.pdbx_seq_one_letter_code
_entity_poly.pdbx_strand_id
1 'polypeptide(L)' 'MTNIVVIAHDAKKPELATFISERLEWLRGVNIIATGRTAEFIESQGLPCKH' A
#
# COMPACT_ATOMS: atom_id res chain seq x y z
N MET A 1 14.14 1.01 -9.83
CA MET A 1 12.82 0.68 -9.25
C MET A 1 12.07 1.98 -9.04
N THR A 2 10.79 2.01 -9.39
CA THR A 2 9.95 3.19 -9.23
C THR A 2 9.31 3.18 -7.85
N ASN A 3 9.18 4.34 -7.23
CA ASN A 3 8.53 4.49 -5.93
C ASN A 3 7.15 5.10 -6.13
N ILE A 4 6.13 4.51 -5.50
CA ILE A 4 4.78 5.08 -5.44
C ILE A 4 4.44 5.30 -3.98
N VAL A 5 4.12 6.55 -3.64
CA VAL A 5 3.67 6.91 -2.30
C VAL A 5 2.15 6.80 -2.25
N VAL A 6 1.63 6.13 -1.23
CA VAL A 6 0.20 5.99 -0.97
C VAL A 6 -0.15 6.53 0.40
N ILE A 7 -1.25 7.28 0.47
CA ILE A 7 -1.75 7.89 1.70
C ILE A 7 -3.26 7.68 1.74
N ALA A 8 -3.78 7.29 2.89
CA ALA A 8 -5.22 7.15 3.11
C ALA A 8 -5.56 7.53 4.56
N HIS A 9 -6.65 8.28 4.71
CA HIS A 9 -7.32 8.45 6.01
C HIS A 9 -7.83 7.09 6.50
N ASP A 10 -8.06 6.95 7.82
CA ASP A 10 -8.43 5.68 8.46
C ASP A 10 -9.60 4.98 7.76
N ALA A 11 -10.67 5.72 7.44
CA ALA A 11 -11.86 5.18 6.77
C ALA A 11 -11.59 4.66 5.33
N LYS A 12 -10.46 5.04 4.73
CA LYS A 12 -10.07 4.69 3.35
C LYS A 12 -8.94 3.68 3.27
N LYS A 13 -8.32 3.30 4.39
CA LYS A 13 -7.27 2.28 4.41
C LYS A 13 -7.73 0.91 3.89
N PRO A 14 -8.95 0.42 4.21
CA PRO A 14 -9.43 -0.84 3.62
C PRO A 14 -9.55 -0.76 2.10
N GLU A 15 -10.07 0.35 1.58
CA GLU A 15 -10.20 0.58 0.14
C GLU A 15 -8.84 0.66 -0.55
N LEU A 16 -7.85 1.31 0.08
CA LEU A 16 -6.48 1.35 -0.42
C LEU A 16 -5.83 -0.05 -0.48
N ALA A 17 -6.02 -0.87 0.54
CA ALA A 17 -5.48 -2.23 0.55
C ALA A 17 -6.11 -3.09 -0.55
N THR A 18 -7.43 -3.01 -0.73
CA THR A 18 -8.13 -3.68 -1.85
C THR A 18 -7.60 -3.20 -3.19
N PHE A 19 -7.45 -1.88 -3.39
CA PHE A 19 -6.93 -1.30 -4.62
C PHE A 19 -5.54 -1.84 -5.00
N ILE A 20 -4.64 -1.94 -4.02
CA ILE A 20 -3.29 -2.49 -4.18
C ILE A 20 -3.36 -3.99 -4.52
N SER A 21 -4.15 -4.75 -3.76
CA SER A 21 -4.27 -6.21 -3.93
C SER A 21 -4.75 -6.59 -5.33
N GLU A 22 -5.74 -5.87 -5.87
CA GLU A 22 -6.28 -6.09 -7.22
C GLU A 22 -5.28 -5.77 -8.34
N ARG A 23 -4.21 -5.02 -8.03
CA ARG A 23 -3.25 -4.48 -9.02
C ARG A 23 -1.81 -4.93 -8.75
N LEU A 24 -1.62 -6.00 -7.98
CA LEU A 24 -0.29 -6.53 -7.65
C LEU A 24 0.57 -6.82 -8.88
N GLU A 25 -0.02 -7.30 -9.98
CA GLU A 25 0.73 -7.52 -11.23
C GLU A 25 1.26 -6.22 -11.83
N TRP A 26 0.46 -5.15 -11.82
CA TRP A 26 0.88 -3.82 -12.29
C TRP A 26 1.94 -3.20 -11.37
N LEU A 27 1.86 -3.49 -10.07
CA LEU A 27 2.80 -3.00 -9.05
C LEU A 27 4.08 -3.84 -8.97
N ARG A 28 4.27 -4.87 -9.80
CA ARG A 28 5.52 -5.63 -9.82
C ARG A 28 6.71 -4.71 -10.10
N GLY A 29 7.72 -4.78 -9.23
CA GLY A 29 8.93 -3.95 -9.35
C GLY A 29 8.78 -2.50 -8.88
N VAL A 30 7.61 -2.14 -8.31
CA VAL A 30 7.37 -0.86 -7.63
C VAL A 30 7.63 -1.02 -6.14
N ASN A 31 8.25 -0.02 -5.53
CA ASN A 31 8.24 0.14 -4.08
C ASN A 31 7.01 0.94 -3.66
N ILE A 32 6.08 0.32 -2.95
CA ILE A 32 4.99 1.04 -2.29
C ILE A 32 5.54 1.65 -1.00
N ILE A 33 5.35 2.95 -0.83
CA ILE A 33 5.78 3.70 0.35
C ILE A 33 4.53 4.33 1.00
N ALA A 34 4.37 4.19 2.31
CA ALA A 34 3.23 4.78 3.01
C ALA A 34 3.62 5.28 4.40
N THR A 35 2.90 6.30 4.87
CA THR A 35 3.13 6.89 6.20
C THR A 35 2.69 5.95 7.33
N GLY A 36 3.48 5.85 8.41
CA GLY A 36 3.17 5.24 9.72
C GLY A 36 2.00 4.25 9.74
N ARG A 37 0.84 4.71 10.22
CA ARG A 37 -0.38 3.91 10.40
C ARG A 37 -1.00 3.36 9.11
N THR A 38 -0.67 3.93 7.95
CA THR A 38 -1.13 3.42 6.65
C THR A 38 -0.23 2.28 6.18
N ALA A 39 1.09 2.41 6.33
CA ALA A 39 2.01 1.30 6.06
C ALA A 39 1.73 0.11 6.99
N GLU A 40 1.58 0.35 8.31
CA GLU A 40 1.22 -0.70 9.27
C GLU A 40 -0.06 -1.46 8.86
N PHE A 41 -1.07 -0.73 8.37
CA PHE A 41 -2.31 -1.34 7.91
C PHE A 41 -2.11 -2.16 6.63
N ILE A 42 -1.38 -1.64 5.64
CA ILE A 42 -1.11 -2.35 4.38
C ILE A 42 -0.33 -3.65 4.67
N GLU A 43 0.69 -3.58 5.51
CA GLU A 43 1.49 -4.73 5.94
C GLU A 43 0.64 -5.76 6.68
N SER A 44 -0.29 -5.32 7.54
CA SER A 44 -1.20 -6.22 8.24
C SER A 44 -2.17 -6.97 7.30
N GLN A 45 -2.37 -6.50 6.07
CA GLN A 45 -3.13 -7.21 5.02
C GLN A 45 -2.25 -8.18 4.21
N GLY A 46 -0.98 -8.34 4.55
CA GLY A 46 -0.03 -9.19 3.82
C GLY A 46 0.51 -8.56 2.55
N LEU A 47 0.35 -7.25 2.36
CA LEU A 47 0.81 -6.53 1.18
C LEU A 47 2.19 -5.87 1.44
N PRO A 48 3.10 -5.87 0.45
CA PRO A 48 4.42 -5.27 0.63
C PRO A 48 4.34 -3.74 0.68
N CYS A 49 4.92 -3.13 1.71
CA CYS A 49 5.02 -1.69 1.88
C CYS A 49 6.35 -1.30 2.54
N LYS A 50 6.77 -0.05 2.38
CA LYS A 50 7.87 0.58 3.11
C LYS A 50 7.36 1.81 3.86
N HIS A 51 7.89 2.05 5.07
CA HIS A 51 7.67 3.29 5.83
C HIS A 51 8.48 4.46 5.30
#